data_AF-A0A842VWW9-F1
#
_entry.id   AF-A0A842VWW9-F1
#
_cell.length_a   1.000
_cell.length_b   1.000
_cell.length_c   1.000
_cell.angle_alpha   90.00
_cell.angle_beta   90.00
_cell.angle_gamma   90.00
#
_symmetry.space_group_name_H-M   'P 1'
#
loop_
_entity.id
_entity.type
_entity.pdbx_description
1 polymer ?
#
loop_
_entity_poly.entity_id
_entity_poly.type
_entity_poly.pdbx_seq_one_letter_code
_entity_poly.pdbx_strand_id
1 'polypeptide(L)'
;MENSKESEKVPYNRFQRILGLILSFKPVVFSHHPLCKEFEEHTLEIFNKKLCIGCFIGIPSAFLTMATLMLTNIYLEVNVAILWILAFSLSGIYILSIFGLTDKKKFKIISKLVLGSGFGFYICAIFTTNIPLWSKILIIIITYSTITTLMALKSRKELEETCNNCKYKHDWNNCPGMAPIYKNLKEYGFIP
;
A
#
# COMPACT_ATOMS: atom_id res chain seq x y z
N MET A 1 -16.53 44.16 0.66
CA MET A 1 -15.31 43.94 -0.15
C MET A 1 -14.15 44.01 0.80
N GLU A 2 -13.80 42.86 1.37
CA GLU A 2 -12.81 42.73 2.44
C GLU A 2 -11.45 42.43 1.84
N ASN A 3 -10.47 43.21 2.28
CA ASN A 3 -9.13 43.34 1.73
C ASN A 3 -8.33 42.07 2.01
N SER A 4 -8.28 41.13 1.06
CA SER A 4 -7.40 39.96 1.14
C SER A 4 -5.96 40.41 0.97
N LYS A 5 -5.28 40.72 2.08
CA LYS A 5 -3.83 40.88 2.13
C LYS A 5 -3.22 39.59 1.59
N GLU A 6 -2.74 39.63 0.34
CA GLU A 6 -1.79 38.66 -0.18
C GLU A 6 -0.61 38.66 0.78
N SER A 7 -0.49 37.60 1.58
CA SER A 7 0.66 37.37 2.44
C SER A 7 1.90 37.36 1.57
N GLU A 8 2.78 38.33 1.82
CA GLU A 8 4.10 38.49 1.21
C GLU A 8 4.84 37.14 1.24
N LYS A 9 4.89 36.46 0.09
CA LYS A 9 5.48 35.11 -0.01
C LYS A 9 6.99 35.24 0.15
N VAL A 10 7.52 34.87 1.31
CA VAL A 10 8.96 34.73 1.52
C VAL A 10 9.49 33.73 0.48
N PRO A 11 10.48 34.11 -0.37
CA PRO A 11 10.97 33.23 -1.41
C PRO A 11 11.75 32.08 -0.77
N TYR A 12 11.09 30.92 -0.63
CA TYR A 12 11.72 29.70 -0.16
C TYR A 12 12.89 29.32 -1.08
N ASN A 13 14.05 29.03 -0.49
CA ASN A 13 15.19 28.53 -1.25
C ASN A 13 14.90 27.11 -1.80
N ARG A 14 15.69 26.66 -2.79
CA ARG A 14 15.47 25.37 -3.48
C ARG A 14 15.42 24.19 -2.50
N PHE A 15 16.21 24.24 -1.44
CA PHE A 15 16.25 23.20 -0.41
C PHE A 15 14.97 23.18 0.44
N GLN A 16 14.50 24.33 0.90
CA GLN A 16 13.24 24.47 1.65
C GLN A 16 12.04 24.01 0.83
N ARG A 17 12.01 24.31 -0.47
CA ARG A 17 10.96 23.81 -1.38
C ARG A 17 10.98 22.28 -1.45
N ILE A 18 12.14 21.67 -1.68
CA ILE A 18 12.27 20.20 -1.74
C ILE A 18 11.88 19.55 -0.40
N LEU A 19 12.34 20.11 0.72
CA LEU A 19 12.00 19.61 2.04
C LEU A 19 10.50 19.72 2.32
N GLY A 20 9.88 20.86 1.96
CA GLY A 20 8.45 21.08 2.04
C GLY A 20 7.64 20.10 1.21
N LEU A 21 8.11 19.77 0.00
CA LEU A 21 7.53 18.72 -0.85
C LEU A 21 7.56 17.35 -0.15
N ILE A 22 8.74 16.92 0.32
CA ILE A 22 8.93 15.62 0.97
C ILE A 22 8.03 15.50 2.22
N LEU A 23 7.99 16.55 3.05
CA LEU A 23 7.15 16.59 4.25
C LEU A 23 5.66 16.54 3.91
N SER A 24 5.24 17.22 2.84
CA SER A 24 3.84 17.25 2.38
C SER A 24 3.38 15.93 1.76
N PHE A 25 4.30 15.18 1.13
CA PHE A 25 4.02 13.87 0.56
C PHE A 25 4.12 12.72 1.57
N LYS A 26 4.85 12.89 2.68
CA LYS A 26 5.00 11.85 3.72
C LYS A 26 3.69 11.18 4.16
N PRO A 27 2.55 11.89 4.35
CA PRO A 27 1.27 11.25 4.67
C PRO A 27 0.71 10.43 3.50
N VAL A 28 0.85 10.95 2.27
CA VAL A 28 0.37 10.34 1.02
C VAL A 28 1.08 9.03 0.70
N VAL A 29 2.38 8.95 1.03
CA VAL A 29 3.21 7.74 0.84
C VAL A 29 2.65 6.54 1.60
N PHE A 30 2.05 6.75 2.78
CA PHE A 30 1.55 5.66 3.62
C PHE A 30 0.04 5.44 3.52
N SER A 31 -0.71 6.45 3.06
CA SER A 31 -2.15 6.35 2.78
C SER A 31 -2.54 7.45 1.81
N HIS A 32 -3.19 7.10 0.71
CA HIS A 32 -3.54 8.08 -0.33
C HIS A 32 -4.53 9.16 0.17
N HIS A 33 -5.36 8.81 1.17
CA HIS A 33 -6.23 9.74 1.89
C HIS A 33 -6.12 9.50 3.41
N PRO A 34 -5.02 9.92 4.04
CA PRO A 34 -4.75 9.57 5.44
C PRO A 34 -5.74 10.22 6.40
N LEU A 35 -6.29 11.39 6.06
CA LEU A 35 -7.08 12.20 6.98
C LEU A 35 -8.59 12.21 6.66
N CYS A 36 -9.04 11.42 5.69
CA CYS A 36 -10.46 11.36 5.31
C CYS A 36 -11.20 10.26 6.09
N LYS A 37 -12.35 10.58 6.69
CA LYS A 37 -13.18 9.63 7.46
C LYS A 37 -13.73 8.49 6.60
N GLU A 38 -14.02 8.77 5.33
CA GLU A 38 -14.51 7.77 4.36
C GLU A 38 -13.49 6.64 4.12
N PHE A 39 -12.22 6.82 4.49
CA PHE A 39 -11.14 5.84 4.31
C PHE A 39 -10.67 5.18 5.62
N GLU A 40 -11.42 5.34 6.73
CA GLU A 40 -11.08 4.72 8.03
C GLU A 40 -11.10 3.19 7.99
N GLU A 41 -11.91 2.59 7.12
CA GLU A 41 -11.94 1.15 6.93
C GLU A 41 -10.73 0.60 6.14
N HIS A 42 -10.01 1.46 5.42
CA HIS A 42 -8.84 1.10 4.60
C HIS A 42 -7.51 1.36 5.31
N THR A 43 -7.55 1.98 6.50
CA THR A 43 -6.37 2.38 7.27
C THR A 43 -6.32 1.71 8.64
N LEU A 44 -5.12 1.47 9.15
CA LEU A 44 -4.85 1.07 10.53
C LEU A 44 -4.21 2.25 11.24
N GLU A 45 -4.63 2.51 12.47
CA GLU A 45 -4.00 3.51 13.32
C GLU A 45 -3.04 2.82 14.28
N ILE A 46 -1.74 3.09 14.12
CA ILE A 46 -0.66 2.54 14.96
C ILE A 46 0.26 3.70 15.34
N PHE A 47 0.50 3.89 16.65
CA PHE A 47 1.28 5.01 17.19
C PHE A 47 0.86 6.39 16.62
N ASN A 48 -0.46 6.66 16.56
CA ASN A 48 -1.06 7.88 15.99
C ASN A 48 -0.74 8.12 14.50
N LYS A 49 -0.35 7.08 13.75
CA LYS A 49 -0.14 7.12 12.30
C LYS A 49 -1.15 6.22 11.61
N LYS A 50 -1.77 6.75 10.55
CA LYS A 50 -2.66 5.98 9.67
C LYS A 50 -1.86 5.31 8.57
N LEU A 51 -1.90 3.99 8.53
CA LEU A 51 -1.15 3.13 7.63
C LEU A 51 -2.12 2.34 6.75
N CYS A 52 -1.80 2.21 5.46
CA CYS A 52 -2.59 1.39 4.55
C CYS A 52 -2.54 -0.08 4.98
N ILE A 53 -3.72 -0.70 5.20
CA ILE A 53 -3.84 -2.13 5.54
C ILE A 53 -3.09 -2.99 4.53
N GLY A 54 -3.19 -2.66 3.23
CA GLY A 54 -2.56 -3.42 2.16
C GLY A 54 -1.05 -3.51 2.29
N CYS A 55 -0.36 -2.37 2.38
CA CYS A 55 1.10 -2.32 2.43
C CYS A 55 1.65 -2.77 3.79
N PHE A 56 0.98 -2.38 4.88
CA PHE A 56 1.49 -2.62 6.22
C PHE A 56 1.26 -4.05 6.70
N ILE A 57 0.28 -4.78 6.16
CA ILE A 57 0.02 -6.16 6.54
C ILE A 57 0.66 -7.14 5.54
N GLY A 58 0.48 -6.91 4.24
CA GLY A 58 0.92 -7.88 3.22
C GLY A 58 2.43 -8.01 3.09
N ILE A 59 3.18 -6.90 3.13
CA ILE A 59 4.64 -6.95 2.99
C ILE A 59 5.29 -7.59 4.22
N PRO A 60 4.96 -7.18 5.46
CA PRO A 60 5.54 -7.82 6.64
C PRO A 60 5.16 -9.29 6.78
N SER A 61 3.93 -9.70 6.42
CA SER A 61 3.56 -11.12 6.49
C SER A 61 4.35 -11.99 5.50
N ALA A 62 4.56 -11.50 4.27
CA ALA A 62 5.43 -12.19 3.31
C ALA A 62 6.86 -12.34 3.82
N PHE A 63 7.43 -11.25 4.36
CA PHE A 63 8.76 -11.26 4.93
C PHE A 63 8.87 -12.19 6.13
N LEU A 64 7.91 -12.14 7.07
CA LEU A 64 7.90 -13.00 8.25
C LEU A 64 7.79 -14.48 7.88
N THR A 65 6.90 -14.84 6.95
CA THR A 65 6.77 -16.24 6.48
C THR A 65 8.06 -16.71 5.81
N MET A 66 8.63 -15.92 4.90
CA MET A 66 9.89 -16.23 4.23
C MET A 66 11.04 -16.37 5.24
N ALA A 67 11.20 -15.40 6.13
CA ALA A 67 12.26 -15.40 7.14
C ALA A 67 12.13 -16.60 8.09
N THR A 68 10.91 -16.93 8.54
CA THR A 68 10.66 -18.09 9.38
C THR A 68 11.07 -19.38 8.69
N LEU A 69 10.66 -19.56 7.43
CA LEU A 69 11.02 -20.75 6.64
C LEU A 69 12.53 -20.85 6.41
N MET A 70 13.19 -19.74 6.10
CA MET A 70 14.64 -19.70 5.87
C MET A 70 15.44 -19.95 7.16
N LEU A 71 15.11 -19.29 8.27
CA LEU A 71 15.83 -19.41 9.54
C LEU A 71 15.69 -20.81 10.16
N THR A 72 14.56 -21.48 9.93
CA THR A 72 14.31 -22.83 10.42
C THR A 72 14.77 -23.92 9.45
N ASN A 73 15.21 -23.56 8.23
CA ASN A 73 15.53 -24.48 7.13
C ASN A 73 14.38 -25.43 6.71
N ILE A 74 13.15 -25.24 7.21
CA ILE A 74 11.99 -26.09 6.90
C ILE A 74 11.74 -26.17 5.40
N TYR A 75 12.01 -25.09 4.66
CA TYR A 75 11.80 -25.05 3.20
C TYR A 75 12.67 -26.05 2.42
N LEU A 76 13.77 -26.54 2.98
CA LEU A 76 14.64 -27.56 2.37
C LEU A 76 14.13 -28.98 2.65
N GLU A 77 13.46 -29.19 3.78
CA GLU A 77 12.94 -30.50 4.20
C GLU A 77 11.56 -30.79 3.61
N VAL A 78 10.77 -29.74 3.35
CA VAL A 78 9.43 -29.86 2.80
C VAL A 78 9.49 -30.08 1.28
N ASN A 79 8.69 -31.02 0.79
CA ASN A 79 8.54 -31.27 -0.64
C ASN A 79 8.13 -29.98 -1.38
N VAL A 80 8.84 -29.64 -2.46
CA VAL A 80 8.58 -28.44 -3.28
C VAL A 80 7.12 -28.35 -3.75
N ALA A 81 6.46 -29.47 -4.04
CA ALA A 81 5.06 -29.50 -4.42
C ALA A 81 4.14 -28.98 -3.29
N ILE A 82 4.47 -29.30 -2.03
CA ILE A 82 3.72 -28.81 -0.86
C ILE A 82 3.90 -27.30 -0.73
N LEU A 83 5.13 -26.77 -0.93
CA LEU A 83 5.36 -25.32 -0.92
C LEU A 83 4.52 -24.60 -1.99
N TRP A 84 4.45 -25.16 -3.20
CA TRP A 84 3.59 -24.64 -4.26
C TRP A 84 2.10 -24.71 -3.92
N ILE A 85 1.63 -25.82 -3.37
CA ILE A 85 0.24 -25.98 -2.93
C ILE A 85 -0.10 -24.94 -1.87
N LEU A 86 0.76 -24.74 -0.86
CA LEU A 86 0.56 -23.73 0.18
C LEU A 86 0.60 -22.31 -0.39
N ALA A 87 1.55 -22.02 -1.28
CA ALA A 87 1.66 -20.72 -1.93
C ALA A 87 0.37 -20.36 -2.69
N PHE A 88 -0.12 -21.26 -3.54
CA PHE A 88 -1.32 -21.02 -4.35
C PHE A 88 -2.62 -21.10 -3.56
N SER A 89 -2.75 -22.02 -2.60
CA SER A 89 -3.96 -22.12 -1.78
C SER A 89 -4.15 -20.87 -0.91
N LEU A 90 -3.10 -20.42 -0.21
CA LEU A 90 -3.15 -19.21 0.60
C LEU A 90 -3.38 -17.98 -0.28
N SER A 91 -2.62 -17.82 -1.36
CA SER A 91 -2.82 -16.68 -2.27
C SER A 91 -4.20 -16.71 -2.94
N GLY A 92 -4.73 -17.90 -3.24
CA GLY A 92 -6.04 -18.10 -3.86
C GLY A 92 -7.21 -17.66 -2.98
N ILE A 93 -7.08 -17.71 -1.65
CA ILE A 93 -8.09 -17.17 -0.72
C ILE A 93 -8.34 -15.68 -0.96
N TYR A 94 -7.32 -14.93 -1.43
CA TYR A 94 -7.47 -13.52 -1.77
C TYR A 94 -8.44 -13.28 -2.94
N ILE A 95 -8.69 -14.28 -3.80
CA ILE A 95 -9.69 -14.18 -4.87
C ILE A 95 -11.08 -13.89 -4.28
N LEU A 96 -11.41 -14.45 -3.11
CA LEU A 96 -12.66 -14.14 -2.39
C LEU A 96 -12.75 -12.65 -2.00
N SER A 97 -11.60 -12.01 -1.74
CA SER A 97 -11.51 -10.57 -1.48
C SER A 97 -11.76 -9.71 -2.71
N ILE A 98 -11.55 -10.26 -3.91
CA ILE A 98 -11.84 -9.57 -5.17
C ILE A 98 -13.35 -9.49 -5.39
N PHE A 99 -14.10 -10.54 -5.03
CA PHE A 99 -15.56 -10.61 -5.16
C PHE A 99 -16.34 -9.83 -4.10
N GLY A 100 -15.68 -9.03 -3.25
CA GLY A 100 -16.36 -8.23 -2.21
C GLY A 100 -16.81 -9.03 -0.98
N LEU A 101 -16.47 -10.32 -0.86
CA LEU A 101 -16.85 -11.11 0.32
C LEU A 101 -16.08 -10.70 1.61
N THR A 102 -15.11 -9.79 1.50
CA THR A 102 -14.26 -9.35 2.61
C THR A 102 -14.36 -7.84 2.87
N ASP A 103 -15.56 -7.26 2.83
CA ASP A 103 -15.70 -5.81 3.00
C ASP A 103 -15.37 -5.33 4.42
N LYS A 104 -15.62 -6.17 5.44
CA LYS A 104 -15.30 -5.81 6.83
C LYS A 104 -13.79 -5.72 7.04
N LYS A 105 -13.35 -4.67 7.74
CA LYS A 105 -11.94 -4.39 8.08
C LYS A 105 -11.14 -5.61 8.56
N LYS A 106 -11.71 -6.44 9.45
CA LYS A 106 -11.06 -7.67 9.94
C LYS A 106 -10.74 -8.67 8.82
N PHE A 107 -11.68 -8.90 7.90
CA PHE A 107 -11.48 -9.79 6.77
C PHE A 107 -10.48 -9.23 5.76
N LYS A 108 -10.44 -7.90 5.56
CA LYS A 108 -9.38 -7.25 4.76
C LYS A 108 -7.99 -7.49 5.36
N ILE A 109 -7.83 -7.40 6.68
CA ILE A 109 -6.54 -7.66 7.33
C ILE A 109 -6.14 -9.13 7.16
N ILE A 110 -7.07 -10.06 7.44
CA ILE A 110 -6.82 -11.51 7.31
C ILE A 110 -6.46 -11.85 5.86
N SER A 111 -7.18 -11.31 4.88
CA SER A 111 -6.91 -11.61 3.47
C SER A 111 -5.53 -11.11 3.03
N LYS A 112 -5.06 -9.96 3.53
CA LYS A 112 -3.70 -9.46 3.28
C LYS A 112 -2.62 -10.27 4.01
N LEU A 113 -2.88 -10.71 5.24
CA LEU A 113 -1.98 -11.61 5.98
C LEU A 113 -1.76 -12.90 5.19
N VAL A 114 -2.86 -13.57 4.85
CA VAL A 114 -2.88 -14.84 4.12
C VAL A 114 -2.23 -14.70 2.74
N LEU A 115 -2.53 -13.63 2.01
CA LEU A 115 -1.89 -13.34 0.71
C LEU A 115 -0.37 -13.18 0.85
N GLY A 116 0.08 -12.37 1.80
CA GLY A 116 1.51 -12.17 2.02
C GLY A 116 2.20 -13.46 2.45
N SER A 117 1.62 -14.24 3.36
CA SER A 117 2.16 -15.55 3.72
C SER A 117 2.24 -16.51 2.54
N GLY A 118 1.21 -16.56 1.69
CA GLY A 118 1.25 -17.31 0.43
C GLY A 118 2.40 -16.87 -0.48
N PHE A 119 2.67 -15.57 -0.56
CA PHE A 119 3.81 -15.03 -1.29
C PHE A 119 5.16 -15.40 -0.66
N GLY A 120 5.25 -15.49 0.67
CA GLY A 120 6.44 -16.00 1.37
C GLY A 120 6.74 -17.44 1.00
N PHE A 121 5.73 -18.32 1.00
CA PHE A 121 5.86 -19.70 0.52
C PHE A 121 6.26 -19.76 -0.96
N TYR A 122 5.68 -18.90 -1.80
CA TYR A 122 6.01 -18.79 -3.23
C TYR A 122 7.51 -18.49 -3.44
N ILE A 123 8.05 -17.52 -2.71
CA ILE A 123 9.48 -17.18 -2.78
C ILE A 123 10.33 -18.39 -2.37
N CYS A 124 10.02 -19.02 -1.24
CA CYS A 124 10.74 -20.22 -0.78
C CYS A 124 10.67 -21.37 -1.80
N ALA A 125 9.51 -21.59 -2.43
CA ALA A 125 9.33 -22.60 -3.48
C ALA A 125 10.21 -22.33 -4.71
N ILE A 126 10.39 -21.06 -5.10
CA ILE A 126 11.32 -20.70 -6.17
C ILE A 126 12.76 -21.00 -5.75
N PHE A 127 13.14 -20.69 -4.51
CA PHE A 127 14.50 -20.92 -4.05
C PHE A 127 14.91 -22.39 -4.01
N THR A 128 13.97 -23.34 -3.84
CA THR A 128 14.26 -24.78 -3.91
C THR A 128 14.42 -25.33 -5.32
N THR A 129 14.00 -24.60 -6.37
CA THR A 129 14.16 -25.06 -7.75
C THR A 129 15.62 -25.01 -8.22
N ASN A 130 15.99 -25.93 -9.11
CA ASN A 130 17.34 -26.00 -9.70
C ASN A 130 17.49 -25.11 -10.94
N ILE A 131 17.24 -23.81 -10.78
CA ILE A 131 17.44 -22.80 -11.83
C ILE A 131 18.47 -21.74 -11.38
N PRO A 132 19.12 -21.03 -12.32
CA PRO A 132 20.09 -19.99 -11.97
C PRO A 132 19.48 -18.90 -11.08
N LEU A 133 20.27 -18.35 -10.16
CA LEU A 133 19.82 -17.33 -9.20
C LEU A 133 19.20 -16.11 -9.89
N TRP A 134 19.77 -15.67 -11.02
CA TRP A 134 19.22 -14.56 -11.81
C TRP A 134 17.80 -14.83 -12.31
N SER A 135 17.52 -16.05 -12.78
CA SER A 135 16.18 -16.45 -13.20
C SER A 135 15.20 -16.47 -12.03
N LYS A 136 15.62 -16.92 -10.84
CA LYS A 136 14.81 -16.87 -9.62
C LYS A 136 14.39 -15.44 -9.27
N ILE A 137 15.37 -14.53 -9.24
CA ILE A 137 15.14 -13.11 -8.94
C ILE A 137 14.20 -12.49 -9.98
N LEU A 138 14.42 -12.76 -11.27
CA LEU A 138 13.56 -12.25 -12.34
C LEU A 138 12.11 -12.71 -12.18
N ILE A 139 11.87 -14.00 -11.91
CA ILE A 139 10.53 -14.55 -11.69
C ILE A 139 9.85 -13.88 -10.49
N ILE A 140 10.57 -13.71 -9.37
CA ILE A 140 10.04 -13.04 -8.18
C ILE A 140 9.65 -11.60 -8.50
N ILE A 141 10.50 -10.85 -9.21
CA ILE A 141 10.23 -9.46 -9.58
C ILE A 141 9.00 -9.38 -10.49
N ILE A 142 8.93 -10.19 -11.56
CA ILE A 142 7.80 -10.19 -12.50
C ILE A 142 6.49 -10.52 -11.79
N THR A 143 6.48 -11.58 -10.97
CA THR A 143 5.28 -11.98 -10.23
C THR A 143 4.88 -10.92 -9.22
N TYR A 144 5.83 -10.38 -8.45
CA TYR A 144 5.58 -9.28 -7.51
C TYR A 144 4.96 -8.08 -8.22
N SER A 145 5.60 -7.59 -9.29
CA SER A 145 5.14 -6.45 -10.08
C SER A 145 3.74 -6.67 -10.65
N THR A 146 3.46 -7.88 -11.15
CA THR A 146 2.13 -8.23 -11.69
C THR A 146 1.07 -8.16 -10.60
N ILE A 147 1.30 -8.82 -9.46
CA ILE A 147 0.36 -8.83 -8.32
C ILE A 147 0.13 -7.40 -7.81
N THR A 148 1.20 -6.63 -7.58
CA THR A 148 1.08 -5.24 -7.09
C THR A 148 0.36 -4.34 -8.07
N THR A 149 0.54 -4.54 -9.38
CA THR A 149 -0.14 -3.75 -10.42
C THR A 149 -1.64 -4.04 -10.41
N LEU A 150 -2.04 -5.32 -10.36
CA LEU A 150 -3.46 -5.70 -10.28
C LEU A 150 -4.12 -5.15 -9.01
N MET A 151 -3.42 -5.22 -7.89
CA MET A 151 -3.89 -4.64 -6.62
C MET A 151 -4.01 -3.11 -6.72
N ALA A 152 -3.03 -2.43 -7.32
CA ALA A 152 -3.06 -0.98 -7.51
C ALA A 152 -4.22 -0.55 -8.40
N LEU A 153 -4.51 -1.29 -9.48
CA LEU A 153 -5.66 -1.02 -10.35
C LEU A 153 -6.98 -1.18 -9.59
N LYS A 154 -7.14 -2.25 -8.80
CA LYS A 154 -8.33 -2.45 -7.96
C LYS A 154 -8.48 -1.32 -6.94
N SER A 155 -7.43 -1.02 -6.18
CA SER A 155 -7.45 0.02 -5.17
C SER A 155 -7.70 1.41 -5.77
N ARG A 156 -7.23 1.68 -6.99
CA ARG A 156 -7.55 2.91 -7.71
C ARG A 156 -9.05 3.02 -8.00
N LYS A 157 -9.69 1.95 -8.47
CA LYS A 157 -11.15 1.93 -8.72
C LYS A 157 -11.94 2.15 -7.43
N GLU A 158 -11.62 1.41 -6.36
CA GLU A 158 -12.26 1.57 -5.05
C GLU A 158 -12.13 3.01 -4.52
N LEU A 159 -10.94 3.61 -4.71
CA LEU A 159 -10.67 4.99 -4.30
C LEU A 159 -11.47 6.01 -5.12
N GLU A 160 -11.56 5.82 -6.43
CA GLU A 160 -12.33 6.66 -7.33
C GLU A 160 -13.83 6.59 -7.02
N GLU A 161 -14.37 5.40 -6.81
CA GLU A 161 -15.77 5.19 -6.39
C GLU A 161 -16.05 5.86 -5.04
N THR A 162 -15.18 5.66 -4.05
CA THR A 162 -15.33 6.27 -2.71
C THR A 162 -15.28 7.80 -2.80
N CYS A 163 -14.36 8.35 -3.60
CA CYS A 163 -14.22 9.80 -3.72
C CYS A 163 -15.37 10.45 -4.51
N ASN A 164 -15.88 9.77 -5.55
CA ASN A 164 -17.05 10.22 -6.31
C ASN A 164 -18.33 10.24 -5.48
N ASN A 165 -18.46 9.30 -4.53
CA ASN A 165 -19.60 9.23 -3.61
C ASN A 165 -19.45 10.16 -2.38
N CYS A 166 -18.26 10.72 -2.17
CA CYS A 166 -18.01 11.63 -1.06
C CYS A 166 -18.64 13.02 -1.32
N LYS A 167 -19.04 13.72 -0.25
CA LYS A 167 -19.57 15.10 -0.31
C LYS A 167 -18.66 16.06 -1.08
N TYR A 168 -17.35 15.85 -1.02
CA TYR A 168 -16.36 16.74 -1.64
C TYR A 168 -16.06 16.41 -3.11
N LYS A 169 -16.44 15.25 -3.66
CA LYS A 169 -16.29 14.87 -5.09
C LYS A 169 -14.98 15.35 -5.75
N HIS A 170 -13.83 14.96 -5.21
CA HIS A 170 -12.50 15.40 -5.66
C HIS A 170 -12.17 16.90 -5.50
N ASP A 171 -12.94 17.67 -4.75
CA ASP A 171 -12.55 19.02 -4.32
C ASP A 171 -11.46 18.95 -3.25
N TRP A 172 -10.20 18.88 -3.68
CA TRP A 172 -9.05 18.71 -2.79
C TRP A 172 -8.79 19.93 -1.90
N ASN A 173 -9.31 21.10 -2.26
CA ASN A 173 -9.19 22.33 -1.47
C ASN A 173 -10.06 22.28 -0.23
N ASN A 174 -11.28 21.76 -0.38
CA ASN A 174 -12.27 21.70 0.70
C ASN A 174 -12.34 20.33 1.37
N CYS A 175 -11.74 19.29 0.79
CA CYS A 175 -11.66 17.96 1.40
C CYS A 175 -10.81 18.00 2.67
N PRO A 176 -11.35 17.70 3.87
CA PRO A 176 -10.59 17.74 5.12
C PRO A 176 -9.41 16.75 5.13
N GLY A 177 -9.50 15.71 4.30
CA GLY A 177 -8.45 14.71 4.13
C GLY A 177 -7.23 15.20 3.33
N MET A 178 -7.43 16.13 2.40
CA MET A 178 -6.41 16.58 1.42
C MET A 178 -6.06 18.06 1.54
N ALA A 179 -6.95 18.89 2.09
CA ALA A 179 -6.78 20.32 2.23
C ALA A 179 -5.48 20.73 2.95
N PRO A 180 -5.02 20.04 4.02
CA PRO A 180 -3.74 20.36 4.64
C PRO A 180 -2.54 20.14 3.70
N ILE A 181 -2.58 19.07 2.90
CA ILE A 181 -1.53 18.75 1.93
C ILE A 181 -1.56 19.77 0.79
N TYR A 182 -2.76 20.07 0.28
CA TYR A 182 -2.94 21.03 -0.81
C TYR A 182 -2.46 22.43 -0.39
N LYS A 183 -2.81 22.87 0.83
CA LYS A 183 -2.38 24.17 1.38
C LYS A 183 -0.85 24.26 1.45
N ASN A 184 -0.18 23.22 1.96
CA ASN A 184 1.28 23.20 2.04
C ASN A 184 1.90 23.26 0.63
N LEU A 185 1.38 22.50 -0.33
CA LEU A 185 1.89 22.51 -1.71
C LEU A 185 1.70 23.88 -2.39
N LYS A 186 0.59 24.56 -2.12
CA LYS A 186 0.33 25.94 -2.59
C LYS A 186 1.28 26.94 -1.92
N GLU A 187 1.56 26.79 -0.63
CA GLU A 187 2.48 27.64 0.13
C GLU A 187 3.92 27.55 -0.41
N TYR A 188 4.39 26.34 -0.75
CA TYR A 188 5.72 26.14 -1.36
C TYR A 188 5.79 26.40 -2.88
N GLY A 189 4.68 26.86 -3.49
CA GLY A 189 4.60 27.20 -4.91
C GLY A 189 4.76 26.00 -5.84
N PHE A 190 4.24 24.84 -5.46
CA PHE A 190 4.16 23.65 -6.32
C PHE A 190 2.84 23.57 -7.10
N ILE A 191 1.80 24.25 -6.63
CA ILE A 191 0.46 24.28 -7.23
C ILE A 191 0.00 25.76 -7.26
N PRO A 192 -0.72 26.20 -8.31
CA PRO A 192 -1.27 27.56 -8.40
C PRO A 192 -2.22 27.95 -7.25
#